data_AF-A0A2V8XSB7-F1
#
_entry.id   AF-A0A2V8XSB7-F1
#
_cell.length_a   1.000
_cell.length_b   1.000
_cell.length_c   1.000
_cell.angle_alpha   90.00
_cell.angle_beta   90.00
_cell.angle_gamma   90.00
#
_symmetry.space_group_name_H-M   'P 1'
#
loop_
_entity.id
_entity.type
_entity.pdbx_description
1 polymer ?
#
loop_
_entity_poly.entity_id
_entity_poly.type
_entity_poly.pdbx_seq_one_letter_code
_entity_poly.pdbx_strand_id
1 'polypeptide(L)'
;MPDWQKLVGQRLAGLALGAAEKQEIYTELAGHLEESYECLRAEGLADQEAIHRTLAQVADWRDLQRRIIIAKKTEDPMQNR
;
A
#
# COMPACT_ATOMS: atom_id res chain seq x y z
N MET A 1 -0.08 -14.48 9.43
CA MET A 1 -0.38 -13.33 8.56
C MET A 1 0.76 -12.34 8.67
N PRO A 2 1.30 -11.81 7.56
CA PRO A 2 2.39 -10.85 7.57
C PRO A 2 2.01 -9.55 8.28
N ASP A 3 3.00 -8.83 8.80
CA ASP A 3 2.83 -7.43 9.23
C ASP A 3 2.80 -6.54 7.97
N TRP A 4 1.62 -6.41 7.37
CA TRP A 4 1.42 -5.66 6.12
C TRP A 4 1.77 -4.19 6.26
N GLN A 5 1.46 -3.58 7.42
CA GLN A 5 1.74 -2.18 7.68
C GLN A 5 3.25 -1.91 7.76
N LYS A 6 4.00 -2.78 8.43
CA LYS A 6 5.47 -2.69 8.44
C LYS A 6 6.06 -2.90 7.06
N LEU A 7 5.55 -3.86 6.28
CA LEU A 7 6.03 -4.13 4.92
C LEU A 7 5.80 -2.92 4.01
N VAL A 8 4.58 -2.37 4.01
CA VAL A 8 4.22 -1.18 3.25
C VAL A 8 5.09 0.00 3.67
N GLY A 9 5.25 0.23 4.97
CA GLY A 9 6.07 1.32 5.50
C GLY A 9 7.54 1.22 5.08
N GLN A 10 8.10 0.01 5.02
CA GLN A 10 9.46 -0.22 4.50
C GLN A 10 9.55 0.04 2.98
N ARG A 11 8.57 -0.40 2.20
CA ARG A 11 8.55 -0.24 0.74
C ARG A 11 8.32 1.21 0.33
N LEU A 12 7.55 1.97 1.10
CA LEU A 12 7.18 3.36 0.84
C LEU A 12 7.92 4.37 1.72
N ALA A 13 9.00 3.95 2.40
CA ALA A 13 9.78 4.82 3.30
C ALA A 13 10.28 6.12 2.64
N GLY A 14 10.45 6.11 1.31
CA GLY A 14 10.87 7.27 0.53
C GLY A 14 9.78 8.31 0.23
N LEU A 15 8.53 8.13 0.68
CA LEU A 15 7.48 9.14 0.50
C LEU A 15 7.92 10.46 1.15
N ALA A 16 7.89 11.55 0.38
CA ALA A 16 8.17 12.90 0.88
C ALA A 16 6.88 13.58 1.36
N LEU A 17 6.20 12.94 2.33
CA LEU A 17 4.93 13.37 2.92
C LEU A 17 5.04 13.53 4.43
N GLY A 18 4.09 14.21 5.05
CA GLY A 18 3.96 14.33 6.49
C GLY A 18 3.72 12.98 7.17
N ALA A 19 4.04 12.88 8.47
CA ALA A 19 3.88 11.63 9.22
C ALA A 19 2.43 11.12 9.24
N ALA A 20 1.46 12.02 9.37
CA ALA A 20 0.04 11.68 9.36
C ALA A 20 -0.40 11.12 8.00
N GLU A 21 -0.06 11.80 6.91
CA GLU A 21 -0.38 11.36 5.54
C GLU A 21 0.27 10.01 5.21
N LYS A 22 1.53 9.82 5.62
CA LYS A 22 2.22 8.52 5.48
C LYS A 22 1.46 7.43 6.22
N GLN A 23 1.06 7.69 7.45
CA GLN A 23 0.38 6.71 8.29
C GLN A 23 -0.97 6.32 7.70
N GLU A 24 -1.72 7.27 7.15
CA GLU A 24 -2.97 7.05 6.43
C GLU A 24 -2.73 6.12 5.22
N ILE A 25 -1.81 6.50 4.33
CA ILE A 25 -1.44 5.71 3.14
C ILE A 25 -0.99 4.29 3.52
N TYR A 26 -0.19 4.16 4.58
CA TYR A 26 0.29 2.85 5.02
C TYR A 26 -0.85 1.98 5.56
N THR A 27 -1.81 2.59 6.26
CA THR A 27 -2.95 1.87 6.84
C THR A 27 -3.89 1.40 5.75
N GLU A 28 -4.23 2.27 4.79
CA GLU A 28 -5.11 1.90 3.67
C GLU A 28 -4.49 0.82 2.79
N LEU A 29 -3.23 0.98 2.39
CA LEU A 29 -2.57 0.01 1.52
C LEU A 29 -2.34 -1.32 2.24
N ALA A 30 -2.00 -1.29 3.53
CA ALA A 30 -1.89 -2.52 4.32
C ALA A 30 -3.23 -3.25 4.42
N GLY A 31 -4.33 -2.54 4.70
CA GLY A 31 -5.68 -3.11 4.75
C GLY A 31 -6.08 -3.76 3.42
N HIS A 32 -5.78 -3.11 2.28
CA HIS A 32 -6.07 -3.69 0.97
C HIS A 32 -5.28 -4.99 0.68
N LEU A 33 -4.01 -5.04 1.10
CA LEU A 33 -3.18 -6.25 0.95
C LEU A 33 -3.64 -7.37 1.89
N GLU A 34 -4.04 -7.01 3.11
CA GLU A 34 -4.65 -7.90 4.10
C GLU A 34 -5.93 -8.55 3.55
N GLU A 35 -6.90 -7.75 3.09
CA GLU A 35 -8.14 -8.25 2.47
C GLU A 35 -7.85 -9.17 1.28
N SER A 36 -6.92 -8.78 0.41
CA SER A 36 -6.49 -9.58 -0.74
C SER A 36 -5.90 -10.93 -0.33
N TYR A 37 -5.04 -10.93 0.68
CA TYR A 37 -4.46 -12.16 1.22
C TYR A 37 -5.54 -13.06 1.82
N GLU A 38 -6.48 -12.50 2.58
CA GLU A 38 -7.58 -13.28 3.17
C GLU A 38 -8.49 -13.90 2.11
N CYS A 39 -8.82 -13.17 1.04
CA CYS A 39 -9.55 -13.70 -0.11
C CYS A 39 -8.80 -14.88 -0.74
N LEU A 40 -7.51 -14.73 -1.03
CA LEU A 40 -6.69 -15.81 -1.62
C LEU A 40 -6.58 -17.03 -0.69
N ARG A 41 -6.52 -16.81 0.63
CA ARG A 41 -6.56 -17.89 1.62
C ARG A 41 -7.91 -18.60 1.66
N ALA A 42 -9.01 -17.85 1.53
CA ALA A 42 -10.36 -18.41 1.46
C ALA A 42 -10.59 -19.24 0.18
N GLU A 43 -9.91 -18.89 -0.92
CA GLU A 43 -9.86 -19.68 -2.16
C GLU A 43 -9.02 -20.97 -2.05
N GLY A 44 -8.37 -21.20 -0.91
CA GLY A 44 -7.61 -22.42 -0.62
C GLY A 44 -6.14 -22.37 -1.02
N LEU A 45 -5.61 -21.22 -1.44
CA LEU A 45 -4.18 -21.09 -1.73
C LEU A 45 -3.36 -21.24 -0.45
N ALA A 46 -2.22 -21.92 -0.54
CA ALA A 46 -1.27 -22.02 0.56
C ALA A 46 -0.77 -20.62 1.01
N ASP A 47 -0.46 -20.47 2.30
CA ASP A 47 -0.02 -19.21 2.92
C ASP A 47 1.06 -18.47 2.10
N GLN A 48 2.13 -19.18 1.73
CA GLN A 48 3.24 -18.59 0.96
C GLN A 48 2.82 -18.13 -0.44
N GLU A 49 1.94 -18.87 -1.10
CA GLU A 49 1.43 -18.50 -2.43
C GLU A 49 0.48 -17.32 -2.34
N ALA A 50 -0.39 -17.28 -1.31
CA ALA A 50 -1.26 -16.14 -1.05
C ALA A 50 -0.44 -14.86 -0.79
N ILE A 51 0.61 -14.95 0.04
CA ILE A 51 1.53 -13.83 0.30
C ILE A 51 2.19 -13.35 -1.00
N HIS A 52 2.73 -14.29 -1.80
CA HIS A 52 3.41 -13.94 -3.04
C HIS A 52 2.45 -13.25 -4.03
N ARG A 53 1.24 -13.79 -4.20
CA ARG A 53 0.24 -13.19 -5.08
C ARG A 53 -0.26 -11.85 -4.60
N THR A 54 -0.51 -11.68 -3.31
CA THR A 54 -0.86 -10.39 -2.72
C THR A 54 0.21 -9.35 -2.99
N LEU A 55 1.49 -9.67 -2.77
CA LEU A 55 2.59 -8.75 -3.06
C LEU A 55 2.76 -8.46 -4.55
N ALA A 56 2.46 -9.43 -5.42
CA ALA A 56 2.52 -9.27 -6.87
C ALA A 56 1.45 -8.32 -7.44
N GLN A 57 0.39 -8.01 -6.67
CA GLN A 57 -0.58 -6.97 -7.07
C GLN A 57 0.08 -5.58 -7.17
N VAL A 58 1.15 -5.35 -6.40
CA VAL A 58 2.00 -4.15 -6.52
C VAL A 58 3.25 -4.52 -7.32
N ALA A 59 3.12 -4.48 -8.64
CA ALA A 59 4.19 -4.86 -9.56
C ALA A 59 5.45 -3.96 -9.43
N ASP A 60 5.26 -2.65 -9.21
CA ASP A 60 6.36 -1.69 -9.00
C ASP A 60 6.04 -0.72 -7.86
N TRP A 61 6.70 -0.95 -6.72
CA TRP A 61 6.59 -0.12 -5.53
C TRP A 61 7.10 1.31 -5.72
N ARG A 62 8.10 1.52 -6.59
CA ARG A 62 8.64 2.86 -6.88
C ARG A 62 7.67 3.63 -7.75
N ASP A 63 7.02 2.96 -8.70
CA ASP A 63 5.97 3.58 -9.50
C ASP A 63 4.77 3.98 -8.64
N LEU A 64 4.32 3.08 -7.77
CA LEU A 64 3.25 3.37 -6.81
C LEU A 64 3.61 4.59 -5.94
N GLN A 65 4.84 4.64 -5.41
CA GLN A 65 5.33 5.79 -4.64
C GLN A 65 5.27 7.10 -5.44
N ARG A 66 5.73 7.10 -6.71
CA ARG A 66 5.64 8.30 -7.57
C ARG A 66 4.20 8.74 -7.79
N ARG A 67 3.30 7.80 -8.06
CA ARG A 67 1.88 8.08 -8.29
C ARG A 67 1.21 8.67 -7.05
N ILE A 68 1.51 8.15 -5.86
CA ILE A 68 1.04 8.70 -4.58
C ILE A 68 1.52 10.15 -4.39
N ILE A 69 2.81 10.43 -4.64
CA ILE A 69 3.36 11.77 -4.52
C ILE A 69 2.69 12.74 -5.51
N ILE A 70 2.46 12.30 -6.76
CA ILE A 70 1.79 13.12 -7.77
C ILE A 70 0.34 13.40 -7.35
N ALA A 71 -0.40 12.37 -6.92
CA ALA A 71 -1.79 12.50 -6.48
C ALA A 71 -1.93 13.49 -5.33
N LYS A 72 -1.08 13.38 -4.29
CA LYS A 72 -1.08 14.31 -3.16
C LYS A 72 -0.77 15.75 -3.56
N LYS A 73 0.20 15.95 -4.46
CA LYS A 73 0.51 17.29 -5.02
C LYS A 73 -0.61 17.88 -5.86
N THR A 74 -1.47 17.05 -6.46
CA THR A 74 -2.63 17.50 -7.25
C THR A 74 -3.91 17.65 -6.42
N GLU A 75 -4.00 17.04 -5.24
CA GLU A 75 -5.06 17.30 -4.26
C GLU A 75 -4.88 18.67 -3.59
N ASP A 76 -3.63 19.08 -3.32
CA ASP A 76 -3.27 20.32 -2.62
C ASP A 76 -3.72 21.66 -3.29
N PRO A 77 -3.74 21.85 -4.63
CA PRO A 77 -4.06 23.15 -5.22
C PRO A 77 -5.57 23.45 -5.36
N MET A 78 -6.47 22.49 -5.10
CA MET A 78 -7.91 22.64 -5.37
C MET A 78 -8.80 22.89 -4.14
N GLN A 79 -8.23 22.99 -2.93
CA GLN A 79 -9.01 23.30 -1.71
C GLN A 79 -9.19 24.79 -1.40
N ASN A 80 -8.75 25.72 -2.25
CA ASN A 80 -9.05 27.14 -2.11
C ASN A 80 -10.00 27.63 -3.22
N ARG A 81 -11.31 27.53 -2.96
CA ARG A 81 -12.28 28.44 -3.60
C ARG A 81 -13.49 28.71 -2.71
#